data_AF-A0A0N0BNG6-F1
#
_entry.id   AF-A0A0N0BNG6-F1
#
_cell.length_a   1.000
_cell.length_b   1.000
_cell.length_c   1.000
_cell.angle_alpha   90.00
_cell.angle_beta   90.00
_cell.angle_gamma   90.00
#
_symmetry.space_group_name_H-M   'P 1'
#
loop_
_entity.id
_entity.type
_entity.pdbx_description
1 polymer ?
#
loop_
_entity_poly.entity_id
_entity_poly.type
_entity_poly.pdbx_seq_one_letter_code
_entity_poly.pdbx_strand_id
1 'polypeptide(L)'
;MSPRHLTVHVPEFAGDIVSTGFDAAEAAGFDIDRDQEPDDDDWPYFNGNYDKTTVSFMFDVSSDRAPYERVLSVGLSDILFPSNWSNSQNHAEFVAAIINLACELASAYDAEYVSLFKTGSHNAIAPTGMPFADHIDQVPQLAVYSRSLLEELGGFDGLYGGEPWRYAELDSGHVLAMTADGPWQNPPFTDSERRDLKRGDADEERGLSDPFTALDPDEYGTDAVITTDDLAPEFTNEALTLERVYRDESDNLRRIDDDSFVRRLINDGPIGELPAGVDQDDERLSALIEGSIPPAFVQLDGPEDESVVSKTMALDIVTSKFDLLVSLARTARSADVSDDVMSTIEGILDELGEMDDQDGIDQYIEQKLL
;
A
#
# COMPACT_ATOMS: atom_id res chain seq x y z
N MET A 1 3.54 1.39 12.54
CA MET A 1 3.15 1.93 11.21
C MET A 1 3.91 3.23 10.96
N SER A 2 4.50 3.38 9.79
CA SER A 2 5.32 4.55 9.45
C SER A 2 4.45 5.70 8.93
N PRO A 3 4.65 6.95 9.39
CA PRO A 3 3.93 8.12 8.90
C PRO A 3 4.05 8.29 7.39
N ARG A 4 3.02 8.86 6.76
CA ARG A 4 3.08 9.30 5.37
C ARG A 4 3.25 10.81 5.26
N HIS A 5 3.99 11.21 4.24
CA HIS A 5 4.30 12.59 3.95
C HIS A 5 4.00 12.89 2.49
N LEU A 6 3.30 14.00 2.26
CA LEU A 6 3.21 14.63 0.95
C LEU A 6 4.25 15.75 0.91
N THR A 7 5.22 15.70 0.01
CA THR A 7 6.26 16.74 -0.10
C THR A 7 6.18 17.48 -1.41
N VAL A 8 6.59 18.75 -1.39
CA VAL A 8 6.66 19.63 -2.55
C VAL A 8 8.11 20.02 -2.77
N HIS A 9 8.63 19.73 -3.96
CA HIS A 9 10.00 20.02 -4.37
C HIS A 9 10.00 20.97 -5.56
N VAL A 10 10.82 22.02 -5.45
CA VAL A 10 10.94 23.08 -6.46
C VAL A 10 12.41 23.29 -6.79
N PRO A 11 12.78 23.70 -8.02
CA PRO A 11 14.16 24.02 -8.36
C PRO A 11 14.61 25.34 -7.69
N GLU A 12 13.73 26.34 -7.69
CA GLU A 12 13.91 27.61 -7.00
C GLU A 12 12.52 28.21 -6.74
N PHE A 13 12.32 28.83 -5.58
CA PHE A 13 11.06 29.52 -5.30
C PHE A 13 11.33 30.85 -4.61
N ALA A 14 10.97 31.94 -5.29
CA ALA A 14 11.22 33.31 -4.86
C ALA A 14 10.01 33.96 -4.16
N GLY A 15 8.88 33.25 -4.07
CA GLY A 15 7.66 33.71 -3.41
C GLY A 15 7.68 33.50 -1.89
N ASP A 16 6.62 33.94 -1.23
CA ASP A 16 6.38 33.64 0.19
C ASP A 16 5.91 32.19 0.31
N ILE A 17 6.78 31.32 0.82
CA ILE A 17 6.54 29.88 0.93
C ILE A 17 5.30 29.62 1.80
N VAL A 18 5.24 30.20 2.99
CA VAL A 18 4.16 29.91 3.94
C VAL A 18 2.81 30.38 3.39
N SER A 19 2.73 31.63 2.92
CA SER A 19 1.48 32.16 2.36
C SER A 19 1.02 31.38 1.14
N THR A 20 1.94 30.97 0.27
CA THR A 20 1.62 30.19 -0.94
C THR A 20 1.03 28.83 -0.58
N GLY A 21 1.62 28.15 0.41
CA GLY A 21 1.10 26.87 0.89
C GLY A 21 -0.27 26.99 1.55
N PHE A 22 -0.50 28.07 2.30
CA PHE A 22 -1.82 28.33 2.90
C PHE A 22 -2.89 28.56 1.84
N ASP A 23 -2.61 29.42 0.86
CA ASP A 23 -3.55 29.72 -0.21
C ASP A 23 -3.90 28.44 -1.01
N ALA A 24 -2.92 27.59 -1.28
CA ALA A 24 -3.13 26.29 -1.94
C ALA A 24 -3.93 25.31 -1.07
N ALA A 25 -3.65 25.25 0.24
CA ALA A 25 -4.37 24.37 1.16
C ALA A 25 -5.84 24.80 1.31
N GLU A 26 -6.10 26.10 1.42
CA GLU A 26 -7.46 26.65 1.47
C GLU A 26 -8.23 26.41 0.16
N ALA A 27 -7.56 26.51 -0.99
CA ALA A 27 -8.15 26.16 -2.29
C ALA A 27 -8.54 24.67 -2.35
N ALA A 28 -7.77 23.79 -1.71
CA ALA A 28 -8.08 22.37 -1.56
C ALA A 28 -9.12 22.07 -0.46
N GLY A 29 -9.59 23.09 0.28
CA GLY A 29 -10.65 22.97 1.28
C GLY A 29 -10.17 22.79 2.72
N PHE A 30 -8.88 23.00 3.00
CA PHE A 30 -8.34 22.98 4.36
C PHE A 30 -8.50 24.34 5.03
N ASP A 31 -8.95 24.34 6.28
CA ASP A 31 -9.00 25.52 7.14
C ASP A 31 -7.66 25.64 7.89
N ILE A 32 -6.87 26.65 7.56
CA ILE A 32 -5.54 26.87 8.12
C ILE A 32 -5.59 27.94 9.21
N ASP A 33 -5.02 27.64 10.37
CA ASP A 33 -4.82 28.65 11.42
C ASP A 33 -3.64 29.55 11.07
N ARG A 34 -3.91 30.62 10.31
CA ARG A 34 -2.90 31.63 9.92
C ARG A 34 -2.40 32.47 11.09
N ASP A 35 -3.14 32.49 12.20
CA ASP A 35 -2.79 33.26 13.40
C ASP A 35 -1.93 32.44 14.38
N GLN A 36 -1.67 31.16 14.09
CA GLN A 36 -0.75 30.34 14.85
C GLN A 36 0.64 30.98 14.85
N GLU A 37 1.18 31.29 16.03
CA GLU A 37 2.56 31.77 16.16
C GLU A 37 3.49 30.64 15.68
N PRO A 38 4.30 30.87 14.61
CA PRO A 38 5.27 29.89 14.19
C PRO A 38 6.31 29.71 15.28
N ASP A 39 6.80 28.48 15.46
CA ASP A 39 8.01 28.26 16.23
C ASP A 39 9.18 29.03 15.57
N ASP A 40 10.11 29.57 16.38
CA ASP A 40 11.35 30.24 15.93
C ASP A 40 12.36 29.22 15.35
N ASP A 41 11.89 28.34 14.46
CA ASP A 41 12.66 27.30 13.79
C ASP A 41 12.68 27.57 12.29
N ASP A 42 13.70 27.06 11.60
CA ASP A 42 13.80 27.11 10.13
C ASP A 42 12.69 26.26 9.47
N TRP A 43 11.96 25.48 10.29
CA TRP A 43 10.92 24.53 9.92
C TRP A 43 9.60 24.77 10.66
N PRO A 44 8.94 25.93 10.48
CA PRO A 44 7.71 26.23 11.20
C PRO A 44 6.59 25.25 10.80
N TYR A 45 5.84 24.81 11.81
CA TYR A 45 4.70 23.92 11.65
C TYR A 45 3.39 24.66 11.88
N PHE A 46 2.41 24.35 11.05
CA PHE A 46 1.05 24.87 11.12
C PHE A 46 0.04 23.73 11.03
N ASN A 47 -1.09 23.90 11.71
CA ASN A 47 -2.22 22.99 11.56
C ASN A 47 -3.16 23.44 10.46
N GLY A 48 -3.57 22.49 9.64
CA GLY A 48 -4.73 22.63 8.78
C GLY A 48 -5.78 21.59 9.12
N ASN A 49 -7.05 21.99 9.10
CA ASN A 49 -8.16 21.09 9.35
C ASN A 49 -8.95 20.85 8.06
N TYR A 50 -9.25 19.60 7.77
CA TYR A 50 -10.28 19.23 6.83
C TYR A 50 -11.42 18.59 7.61
N ASP A 51 -12.56 19.28 7.72
CA ASP A 51 -13.64 18.96 8.65
C ASP A 51 -13.11 18.78 10.09
N LYS A 52 -13.05 17.55 10.61
CA LYS A 52 -12.57 17.24 11.97
C LYS A 52 -11.17 16.63 11.99
N THR A 53 -10.52 16.49 10.83
CA THR A 53 -9.22 15.85 10.69
C THR A 53 -8.14 16.89 10.55
N THR A 54 -7.21 16.90 11.51
CA THR A 54 -6.06 17.80 11.51
C THR A 54 -4.88 17.17 10.77
N VAL A 55 -4.24 17.95 9.91
CA VAL A 55 -2.99 17.62 9.22
C VAL A 55 -1.93 18.65 9.57
N SER A 56 -0.67 18.23 9.54
CA SER A 56 0.46 19.11 9.84
C SER A 56 1.12 19.61 8.56
N PHE A 57 1.26 20.91 8.41
CA PHE A 57 2.01 21.55 7.35
C PHE A 57 3.34 22.03 7.94
N MET A 58 4.45 21.55 7.39
CA MET A 58 5.79 21.91 7.82
C MET A 58 6.54 22.55 6.65
N PHE A 59 6.87 23.83 6.78
CA PHE A 59 7.49 24.61 5.72
C PHE A 59 8.99 24.71 5.94
N ASP A 60 9.77 24.65 4.87
CA ASP A 60 11.20 24.94 4.94
C ASP A 60 11.42 26.40 4.53
N VAL A 61 11.63 27.27 5.52
CA VAL A 61 11.87 28.71 5.33
C VAL A 61 13.35 29.08 5.47
N SER A 62 14.23 28.08 5.47
CA SER A 62 15.68 28.25 5.61
C SER A 62 16.23 29.19 4.53
N SER A 63 17.03 30.18 4.94
CA SER A 63 17.59 31.17 4.02
C SER A 63 18.71 30.62 3.10
N ASP A 64 19.27 29.46 3.45
CA ASP A 64 20.34 28.75 2.75
C ASP A 64 19.87 27.47 2.06
N ARG A 65 18.55 27.31 1.88
CA ARG A 65 17.93 26.15 1.23
C ARG A 65 18.55 25.86 -0.14
N ALA A 66 18.93 24.61 -0.36
CA ALA A 66 19.47 24.16 -1.64
C ALA A 66 18.39 24.12 -2.74
N PRO A 67 18.74 24.27 -4.03
CA PRO A 67 17.81 24.29 -5.18
C PRO A 67 17.00 23.00 -5.47
N TYR A 68 16.93 22.06 -4.53
CA TYR A 68 16.19 20.79 -4.66
C TYR A 68 15.50 20.36 -3.37
N GLU A 69 15.72 21.12 -2.29
CA GLU A 69 15.15 20.82 -1.00
C GLU A 69 13.65 21.09 -1.03
N ARG A 70 12.92 20.28 -0.26
CA ARG A 70 11.46 20.40 -0.16
C ARG A 70 11.09 21.75 0.44
N VAL A 71 10.10 22.42 -0.12
CA VAL A 71 9.57 23.67 0.44
C VAL A 71 8.46 23.45 1.45
N LEU A 72 7.79 22.30 1.34
CA LEU A 72 6.69 21.90 2.19
C LEU A 72 6.70 20.38 2.36
N SER A 73 6.39 19.95 3.59
CA SER A 73 6.00 18.59 3.93
C SER A 73 4.67 18.62 4.67
N VAL A 74 3.66 17.94 4.15
CA VAL A 74 2.39 17.71 4.85
C VAL A 74 2.45 16.35 5.52
N GLY A 75 2.40 16.32 6.85
CA GLY A 75 2.31 15.10 7.64
C GLY A 75 0.89 14.57 7.64
N LEU A 76 0.73 13.40 7.04
CA LEU A 76 -0.54 12.69 6.91
C LEU A 76 -0.62 11.48 7.84
N SER A 77 0.46 11.21 8.60
CA SER A 77 0.54 10.15 9.61
C SER A 77 -0.09 8.85 9.09
N ASP A 78 -0.97 8.25 9.89
CA ASP A 78 -1.78 7.09 9.58
C ASP A 78 -3.21 7.47 9.16
N ILE A 79 -3.58 8.76 9.08
CA ILE A 79 -4.96 9.17 8.78
C ILE A 79 -5.40 8.84 7.34
N LEU A 80 -4.47 8.44 6.47
CA LEU A 80 -4.81 7.96 5.13
C LEU A 80 -5.35 6.53 5.13
N PHE A 81 -5.22 5.80 6.23
CA PHE A 81 -5.75 4.44 6.34
C PHE A 81 -7.27 4.45 6.59
N PRO A 82 -8.07 3.68 5.82
CA PRO A 82 -9.51 3.59 6.02
C PRO A 82 -9.89 3.19 7.46
N SER A 83 -9.09 2.33 8.10
CA SER A 83 -9.29 1.85 9.47
C SER A 83 -9.32 2.97 10.53
N ASN A 84 -8.75 4.13 10.23
CA ASN A 84 -8.73 5.29 11.12
C ASN A 84 -9.98 6.17 10.98
N TRP A 85 -10.92 5.79 10.12
CA TRP A 85 -12.17 6.50 9.89
C TRP A 85 -13.35 5.63 10.26
N SER A 86 -14.24 6.17 11.10
CA SER A 86 -15.51 5.51 11.42
C SER A 86 -16.54 5.58 10.29
N ASN A 87 -16.27 6.36 9.24
CA ASN A 87 -17.16 6.57 8.11
C ASN A 87 -16.33 6.56 6.81
N SER A 88 -16.60 5.58 5.94
CA SER A 88 -15.92 5.38 4.67
C SER A 88 -16.12 6.54 3.69
N GLN A 89 -17.27 7.21 3.73
CA GLN A 89 -17.52 8.37 2.89
C GLN A 89 -16.64 9.56 3.30
N ASN A 90 -16.50 9.80 4.61
CA ASN A 90 -15.61 10.86 5.11
C ASN A 90 -14.15 10.57 4.75
N HIS A 91 -13.73 9.30 4.81
CA HIS A 91 -12.41 8.88 4.36
C HIS A 91 -12.19 9.15 2.87
N ALA A 92 -13.14 8.75 2.02
CA ALA A 92 -13.06 9.00 0.58
C ALA A 92 -13.02 10.50 0.23
N GLU A 93 -13.83 11.31 0.92
CA GLU A 93 -13.82 12.77 0.78
C GLU A 93 -12.47 13.37 1.20
N PHE A 94 -11.87 12.87 2.28
CA PHE A 94 -10.55 13.30 2.73
C PHE A 94 -9.44 12.88 1.77
N VAL A 95 -9.47 11.65 1.25
CA VAL A 95 -8.55 11.16 0.21
C VAL A 95 -8.62 12.05 -1.02
N ALA A 96 -9.83 12.42 -1.46
CA ALA A 96 -10.02 13.36 -2.56
C ALA A 96 -9.45 14.75 -2.24
N ALA A 97 -9.60 15.23 -1.01
CA ALA A 97 -9.01 16.49 -0.56
C ALA A 97 -7.47 16.46 -0.60
N ILE A 98 -6.84 15.33 -0.25
CA ILE A 98 -5.38 15.17 -0.35
C ILE A 98 -4.90 15.16 -1.80
N ILE A 99 -5.63 14.52 -2.71
CA ILE A 99 -5.32 14.57 -4.15
C ILE A 99 -5.43 16.01 -4.67
N ASN A 100 -6.50 16.72 -4.30
CA ASN A 100 -6.68 18.12 -4.67
C ASN A 100 -5.56 18.99 -4.09
N LEU A 101 -5.20 18.77 -2.82
CA LEU A 101 -4.09 19.47 -2.17
C LEU A 101 -2.78 19.30 -2.93
N ALA A 102 -2.45 18.08 -3.35
CA ALA A 102 -1.24 17.85 -4.15
C ALA A 102 -1.26 18.64 -5.48
N CYS A 103 -2.40 18.70 -6.16
CA CYS A 103 -2.58 19.45 -7.40
C CYS A 103 -2.49 20.97 -7.21
N GLU A 104 -3.14 21.49 -6.17
CA GLU A 104 -3.12 22.93 -5.82
C GLU A 104 -1.71 23.35 -5.41
N LEU A 105 -1.02 22.53 -4.60
CA LEU A 105 0.37 22.77 -4.23
C LEU A 105 1.30 22.76 -5.43
N ALA A 106 1.18 21.77 -6.32
CA ALA A 106 1.99 21.71 -7.53
C ALA A 106 1.83 22.97 -8.38
N SER A 107 0.58 23.42 -8.56
CA SER A 107 0.28 24.60 -9.38
C SER A 107 0.68 25.91 -8.71
N ALA A 108 0.49 26.04 -7.40
CA ALA A 108 0.81 27.26 -6.65
C ALA A 108 2.33 27.51 -6.55
N TYR A 109 3.10 26.44 -6.39
CA TYR A 109 4.56 26.51 -6.30
C TYR A 109 5.29 26.41 -7.63
N ASP A 110 4.57 26.11 -8.74
CA ASP A 110 5.19 25.70 -10.00
C ASP A 110 6.20 24.56 -9.75
N ALA A 111 5.74 23.53 -9.03
CA ALA A 111 6.60 22.52 -8.46
C ALA A 111 7.12 21.55 -9.51
N GLU A 112 8.43 21.28 -9.47
CA GLU A 112 9.00 20.24 -10.33
C GLU A 112 8.42 18.87 -9.97
N TYR A 113 8.18 18.65 -8.67
CA TYR A 113 7.72 17.37 -8.16
C TYR A 113 6.97 17.48 -6.83
N VAL A 114 5.78 16.90 -6.78
CA VAL A 114 5.03 16.64 -5.54
C VAL A 114 4.90 15.14 -5.39
N SER A 115 5.21 14.59 -4.22
CA SER A 115 5.20 13.13 -4.01
C SER A 115 4.63 12.73 -2.66
N LEU A 116 3.90 11.62 -2.65
CA LEU A 116 3.44 10.95 -1.43
C LEU A 116 4.35 9.75 -1.13
N PHE A 117 4.93 9.70 0.06
CA PHE A 117 5.74 8.57 0.51
C PHE A 117 5.54 8.21 1.99
N LYS A 118 5.93 6.98 2.35
CA LYS A 118 6.11 6.57 3.76
C LYS A 118 7.48 7.03 4.24
N THR A 119 7.62 7.48 5.49
CA THR A 119 8.89 8.04 6.03
C THR A 119 10.14 7.20 5.71
N GLY A 120 10.04 5.86 5.72
CA GLY A 120 11.16 4.96 5.39
C GLY A 120 11.59 4.95 3.93
N SER A 121 10.75 5.39 3.00
CA SER A 121 11.00 5.42 1.56
C SER A 121 11.48 6.80 1.07
N HIS A 122 11.72 7.75 1.98
CA HIS A 122 12.03 9.14 1.63
C HIS A 122 13.19 9.24 0.62
N ASN A 123 14.32 8.56 0.89
CA ASN A 123 15.52 8.67 0.06
C ASN A 123 15.35 8.08 -1.35
N ALA A 124 14.35 7.20 -1.55
CA ALA A 124 14.09 6.60 -2.84
C ALA A 124 13.06 7.41 -3.64
N ILE A 125 12.10 8.06 -2.97
CA ILE A 125 10.99 8.73 -3.66
C ILE A 125 11.24 10.23 -3.81
N ALA A 126 11.79 10.89 -2.78
CA ALA A 126 12.05 12.32 -2.83
C ALA A 126 13.38 12.60 -3.52
N PRO A 127 13.47 13.64 -4.37
CA PRO A 127 14.72 14.01 -5.00
C PRO A 127 15.74 14.43 -3.94
N THR A 128 16.87 13.74 -3.93
CA THR A 128 17.99 14.01 -3.02
C THR A 128 19.06 14.93 -3.64
N GLY A 129 18.85 15.37 -4.88
CA GLY A 129 19.77 16.23 -5.62
C GLY A 129 19.21 16.69 -6.97
N MET A 130 20.06 17.37 -7.74
CA MET A 130 19.77 17.82 -9.12
C MET A 130 20.65 17.07 -10.13
N PRO A 131 20.11 16.77 -11.34
CA PRO A 131 18.72 16.96 -11.76
C PRO A 131 17.79 15.96 -11.05
N PHE A 132 16.53 16.35 -10.77
CA PHE A 132 15.63 15.52 -9.94
C PHE A 132 15.49 14.10 -10.49
N ALA A 133 15.42 13.94 -11.81
CA ALA A 133 15.26 12.64 -12.47
C ALA A 133 16.36 11.62 -12.10
N ASP A 134 17.60 12.09 -11.88
CA ASP A 134 18.73 11.22 -11.52
C ASP A 134 18.72 10.81 -10.03
N HIS A 135 17.82 11.40 -9.25
CA HIS A 135 17.78 11.30 -7.79
C HIS A 135 16.41 10.82 -7.25
N ILE A 136 15.59 10.22 -8.12
CA ILE A 136 14.35 9.54 -7.77
C ILE A 136 14.51 8.07 -8.16
N ASP A 137 14.60 7.20 -7.15
CA ASP A 137 14.88 5.77 -7.29
C ASP A 137 13.61 4.90 -7.20
N GLN A 138 12.45 5.46 -6.82
CA GLN A 138 11.17 4.77 -6.75
C GLN A 138 9.99 5.65 -7.18
N VAL A 139 8.96 5.00 -7.73
CA VAL A 139 7.71 5.64 -8.14
C VAL A 139 6.78 5.79 -6.94
N PRO A 140 6.36 7.01 -6.58
CA PRO A 140 5.33 7.19 -5.56
C PRO A 140 3.96 6.81 -6.10
N GLN A 141 3.07 6.48 -5.18
CA GLN A 141 1.70 6.14 -5.56
C GLN A 141 0.80 7.30 -5.88
N LEU A 142 1.19 8.48 -5.43
CA LEU A 142 0.62 9.74 -5.83
C LEU A 142 1.80 10.67 -6.07
N ALA A 143 1.90 11.16 -7.30
CA ALA A 143 2.78 12.25 -7.63
C ALA A 143 2.13 13.24 -8.56
N VAL A 144 2.61 14.47 -8.48
CA VAL A 144 2.40 15.48 -9.50
C VAL A 144 3.76 15.87 -10.03
N TYR A 145 3.97 15.68 -11.33
CA TYR A 145 5.21 16.01 -12.00
C TYR A 145 5.05 17.30 -12.78
N SER A 146 6.08 18.13 -12.83
CA SER A 146 6.19 19.08 -13.94
C SER A 146 6.29 18.30 -15.26
N ARG A 147 5.97 18.99 -16.35
CA ARG A 147 6.13 18.41 -17.68
C ARG A 147 7.59 18.07 -18.01
N SER A 148 8.53 18.93 -17.63
CA SER A 148 9.96 18.73 -17.85
C SER A 148 10.45 17.48 -17.14
N LEU A 149 10.15 17.34 -15.84
CA LEU A 149 10.57 16.18 -15.07
C LEU A 149 9.96 14.88 -15.61
N LEU A 150 8.66 14.91 -15.95
CA LEU A 150 8.01 13.74 -16.52
C LEU A 150 8.67 13.31 -17.84
N GLU A 151 9.03 14.26 -18.71
CA GLU A 151 9.75 13.99 -19.96
C GLU A 151 11.17 13.45 -19.70
N GLU A 152 11.89 13.98 -18.71
CA GLU A 152 13.23 13.50 -18.30
C GLU A 152 13.19 12.08 -17.75
N LEU A 153 12.15 11.74 -17.00
CA LEU A 153 11.90 10.39 -16.45
C LEU A 153 11.38 9.40 -17.50
N GLY A 154 11.31 9.80 -18.78
CA GLY A 154 10.88 8.92 -19.88
C GLY A 154 9.37 8.81 -20.06
N GLY A 155 8.60 9.74 -19.48
CA GLY A 155 7.14 9.75 -19.53
C GLY A 155 6.53 8.61 -18.73
N PHE A 156 5.25 8.32 -18.97
CA PHE A 156 4.57 7.23 -18.27
C PHE A 156 5.14 5.86 -18.61
N ASP A 157 5.54 5.61 -19.85
CA ASP A 157 6.15 4.32 -20.22
C ASP A 157 7.50 4.12 -19.49
N GLY A 158 8.30 5.17 -19.27
CA GLY A 158 9.56 5.07 -18.52
C GLY A 158 9.36 4.91 -17.01
N LEU A 159 8.35 5.57 -16.44
CA LEU A 159 8.07 5.53 -15.00
C LEU A 159 7.28 4.28 -14.59
N TYR A 160 6.24 3.98 -15.34
CA TYR A 160 5.20 3.01 -14.98
C TYR A 160 5.12 1.86 -15.98
N GLY A 161 6.02 1.72 -16.95
CA GLY A 161 5.90 0.70 -18.01
C GLY A 161 4.64 0.82 -18.90
N GLY A 162 3.86 1.89 -18.73
CA GLY A 162 2.54 2.07 -19.33
C GLY A 162 1.78 3.24 -18.72
N GLU A 163 0.47 3.34 -18.97
CA GLU A 163 -0.36 4.38 -18.35
C GLU A 163 -0.60 4.06 -16.85
N PRO A 164 -0.45 5.05 -15.94
CA PRO A 164 -0.73 4.86 -14.52
C PRO A 164 -2.24 4.67 -14.28
N TRP A 165 -2.60 4.10 -13.13
CA TRP A 165 -3.99 3.81 -12.76
C TRP A 165 -4.93 5.02 -12.91
N ARG A 166 -4.44 6.21 -12.54
CA ARG A 166 -5.11 7.47 -12.82
C ARG A 166 -4.08 8.53 -13.16
N TYR A 167 -4.37 9.33 -14.17
CA TYR A 167 -3.62 10.55 -14.44
C TYR A 167 -4.52 11.70 -14.87
N ALA A 168 -4.01 12.92 -14.71
CA ALA A 168 -4.65 14.12 -15.21
C ALA A 168 -3.59 15.20 -15.50
N GLU A 169 -3.72 15.88 -16.63
CA GLU A 169 -2.99 17.12 -16.88
C GLU A 169 -3.75 18.28 -16.22
N LEU A 170 -3.04 19.06 -15.41
CA LEU A 170 -3.56 20.25 -14.75
C LEU A 170 -3.47 21.45 -15.71
N ASP A 171 -4.28 22.48 -15.47
CA ASP A 171 -4.24 23.71 -16.28
C ASP A 171 -2.87 24.42 -16.22
N SER A 172 -2.09 24.16 -15.17
CA SER A 172 -0.70 24.61 -15.01
C SER A 172 0.29 23.86 -15.89
N GLY A 173 -0.13 22.79 -16.58
CA GLY A 173 0.74 21.92 -17.39
C GLY A 173 1.45 20.82 -16.60
N HIS A 174 1.23 20.74 -15.30
CA HIS A 174 1.68 19.64 -14.46
C HIS A 174 0.83 18.39 -14.70
N VAL A 175 1.36 17.22 -14.36
CA VAL A 175 0.70 15.95 -14.56
C VAL A 175 0.58 15.20 -13.24
N LEU A 176 -0.65 15.05 -12.76
CA LEU A 176 -0.98 14.13 -11.67
C LEU A 176 -0.91 12.70 -12.21
N ALA A 177 -0.30 11.80 -11.44
CA ALA A 177 -0.34 10.37 -11.68
C ALA A 177 -0.49 9.60 -10.36
N MET A 178 -1.26 8.51 -10.41
CA MET A 178 -1.50 7.62 -9.29
C MET A 178 -1.40 6.16 -9.75
N THR A 179 -0.81 5.31 -8.92
CA THR A 179 -0.66 3.87 -9.25
C THR A 179 -1.78 3.00 -8.68
N ALA A 180 -2.60 3.50 -7.75
CA ALA A 180 -3.73 2.78 -7.18
C ALA A 180 -4.78 3.71 -6.54
N ASP A 181 -6.01 3.21 -6.43
CA ASP A 181 -7.15 3.84 -5.72
C ASP A 181 -7.00 3.80 -4.17
N GLY A 182 -6.06 2.99 -3.67
CA GLY A 182 -5.77 2.79 -2.25
C GLY A 182 -6.07 1.37 -1.71
N PRO A 183 -5.59 1.04 -0.50
CA PRO A 183 -4.66 1.84 0.32
C PRO A 183 -3.26 1.87 -0.28
N TRP A 184 -2.60 3.02 -0.12
CA TRP A 184 -1.36 3.31 -0.83
C TRP A 184 -0.13 2.55 -0.21
N GLN A 185 0.30 1.46 -0.87
CA GLN A 185 1.62 0.77 -0.85
C GLN A 185 2.59 1.10 -2.05
N ASN A 186 3.75 1.78 -1.86
CA ASN A 186 4.62 2.22 -2.97
C ASN A 186 5.37 1.03 -3.65
N PRO A 187 5.21 0.80 -4.97
CA PRO A 187 5.95 -0.23 -5.69
C PRO A 187 7.34 0.26 -6.17
N PRO A 188 8.31 -0.66 -6.38
CA PRO A 188 9.56 -0.35 -7.08
C PRO A 188 9.31 0.05 -8.56
N PHE A 189 10.30 0.67 -9.22
CA PHE A 189 10.27 0.86 -10.67
C PHE A 189 10.25 -0.51 -11.37
N THR A 190 9.14 -0.83 -12.01
CA THR A 190 8.99 -2.05 -12.83
C THR A 190 8.23 -1.72 -14.12
N ASP A 191 8.49 -2.51 -15.17
CA ASP A 191 7.74 -2.51 -16.42
C ASP A 191 6.27 -2.92 -16.17
N SER A 192 5.43 -2.02 -15.66
CA SER A 192 4.05 -2.38 -15.30
C SER A 192 3.15 -2.56 -16.53
N GLU A 193 2.50 -3.72 -16.58
CA GLU A 193 1.46 -4.04 -17.54
C GLU A 193 0.23 -3.12 -17.38
N ARG A 194 -0.23 -2.62 -18.53
CA ARG A 194 -1.42 -1.78 -18.68
C ARG A 194 -2.70 -2.51 -18.27
N ARG A 195 -3.44 -1.97 -17.29
CA ARG A 195 -4.92 -2.14 -17.26
C ARG A 195 -5.58 -0.96 -17.96
N ASP A 196 -5.81 -1.13 -19.26
CA ASP A 196 -6.90 -0.45 -19.95
C ASP A 196 -8.20 -0.77 -19.20
N LEU A 197 -8.96 0.22 -18.74
CA LEU A 197 -10.42 0.24 -18.92
C LEU A 197 -10.98 1.66 -18.70
N LYS A 198 -11.79 2.06 -19.68
CA LYS A 198 -12.82 3.09 -19.53
C LYS A 198 -13.62 2.90 -18.25
N ARG A 199 -13.95 4.03 -17.61
CA ARG A 199 -14.90 4.17 -16.50
C ARG A 199 -16.12 3.25 -16.66
N GLY A 200 -16.29 2.32 -15.72
CA GLY A 200 -17.46 1.46 -15.53
C GLY A 200 -17.86 1.49 -14.05
N ASP A 201 -19.14 1.26 -13.80
CA ASP A 201 -19.92 1.60 -12.60
C ASP A 201 -19.46 1.01 -11.24
N ALA A 202 -20.08 1.55 -10.19
CA ALA A 202 -19.78 1.48 -8.76
C ALA A 202 -19.93 0.12 -8.04
N ASP A 203 -19.44 0.13 -6.78
CA ASP A 203 -19.64 -0.77 -5.63
C ASP A 203 -18.85 -2.11 -5.70
N GLU A 204 -18.18 -2.62 -4.64
CA GLU A 204 -18.56 -2.80 -3.23
C GLU A 204 -17.33 -2.88 -2.27
N GLU A 205 -17.62 -2.82 -0.96
CA GLU A 205 -16.74 -2.80 0.23
C GLU A 205 -15.50 -3.73 0.18
N ARG A 206 -14.31 -3.18 0.43
CA ARG A 206 -13.13 -3.99 0.82
C ARG A 206 -13.05 -4.09 2.35
N GLY A 207 -13.84 -5.00 2.92
CA GLY A 207 -13.67 -5.43 4.30
C GLY A 207 -12.35 -6.19 4.46
N LEU A 208 -11.59 -5.90 5.53
CA LEU A 208 -10.53 -6.79 5.99
C LEU A 208 -11.23 -8.08 6.44
N SER A 209 -11.24 -9.10 5.59
CA SER A 209 -11.90 -10.38 5.88
C SER A 209 -10.83 -11.45 6.07
N ASP A 210 -10.80 -12.02 7.27
CA ASP A 210 -9.96 -13.17 7.56
C ASP A 210 -10.53 -14.40 6.85
N PRO A 211 -9.78 -15.03 5.92
CA PRO A 211 -10.29 -16.12 5.07
C PRO A 211 -10.82 -17.32 5.86
N PHE A 212 -10.33 -17.51 7.08
CA PHE A 212 -10.71 -18.62 7.95
C PHE A 212 -12.07 -18.41 8.64
N THR A 213 -12.65 -17.20 8.60
CA THR A 213 -13.98 -16.94 9.16
C THR A 213 -15.10 -17.65 8.39
N ALA A 214 -14.83 -18.07 7.14
CA ALA A 214 -15.76 -18.83 6.32
C ALA A 214 -15.71 -20.35 6.56
N LEU A 215 -14.68 -20.85 7.26
CA LEU A 215 -14.54 -22.27 7.59
C LEU A 215 -15.45 -22.63 8.76
N ASP A 216 -16.12 -23.76 8.73
CA ASP A 216 -16.84 -24.28 9.90
C ASP A 216 -15.85 -24.75 11.00
N PRO A 217 -16.28 -24.86 12.27
CA PRO A 217 -15.47 -25.51 13.30
C PRO A 217 -15.04 -26.92 12.88
N ASP A 218 -13.81 -27.29 13.23
CA ASP A 218 -13.10 -28.52 12.83
C ASP A 218 -12.73 -28.62 11.34
N GLU A 219 -13.04 -27.62 10.51
CA GLU A 219 -12.51 -27.55 9.15
C GLU A 219 -11.05 -27.14 9.12
N TYR A 220 -10.34 -27.69 8.14
CA TYR A 220 -8.89 -27.55 7.99
C TYR A 220 -8.53 -26.44 7.02
N GLY A 221 -7.39 -25.81 7.27
CA GLY A 221 -6.80 -24.85 6.36
C GLY A 221 -5.30 -24.69 6.55
N THR A 222 -4.68 -23.92 5.68
CA THR A 222 -3.26 -23.56 5.80
C THR A 222 -3.09 -22.05 5.79
N ASP A 223 -2.41 -21.54 6.81
CA ASP A 223 -2.14 -20.12 6.99
C ASP A 223 -0.67 -19.80 6.69
N ALA A 224 -0.41 -18.62 6.15
CA ALA A 224 0.92 -18.05 6.03
C ALA A 224 1.07 -16.97 7.10
N VAL A 225 1.83 -17.29 8.14
CA VAL A 225 1.93 -16.47 9.34
C VAL A 225 3.34 -15.96 9.57
N ILE A 226 3.45 -14.92 10.38
CA ILE A 226 4.71 -14.41 10.91
C ILE A 226 4.67 -14.34 12.43
N THR A 227 5.85 -14.25 13.03
CA THR A 227 5.98 -13.90 14.44
C THR A 227 5.83 -12.39 14.63
N THR A 228 5.47 -11.96 15.84
CA THR A 228 5.43 -10.54 16.21
C THR A 228 6.80 -9.87 16.13
N ASP A 229 7.88 -10.63 16.35
CA ASP A 229 9.27 -10.14 16.27
C ASP A 229 9.73 -9.93 14.82
N ASP A 230 9.16 -10.67 13.87
CA ASP A 230 9.47 -10.60 12.44
C ASP A 230 8.54 -9.64 11.67
N LEU A 231 7.80 -8.78 12.39
CA LEU A 231 6.94 -7.75 11.80
C LEU A 231 7.76 -6.72 11.03
N ALA A 232 7.84 -6.90 9.71
CA ALA A 232 8.44 -5.98 8.76
C ALA A 232 7.37 -5.24 7.93
N PRO A 233 7.71 -4.10 7.30
CA PRO A 233 6.80 -3.37 6.40
C PRO A 233 6.35 -4.17 5.17
N GLU A 234 7.09 -5.21 4.80
CA GLU A 234 6.84 -6.15 3.71
C GLU A 234 7.12 -7.57 4.23
N PHE A 235 6.28 -8.54 3.85
CA PHE A 235 6.50 -9.93 4.23
C PHE A 235 7.55 -10.54 3.31
N THR A 236 8.78 -10.72 3.81
CA THR A 236 9.79 -11.47 3.06
C THR A 236 9.48 -12.95 3.09
N ASN A 237 9.92 -13.68 2.06
CA ASN A 237 9.70 -15.12 1.98
C ASN A 237 10.27 -15.87 3.19
N GLU A 238 11.34 -15.36 3.80
CA GLU A 238 11.97 -15.96 4.98
C GLU A 238 11.22 -15.71 6.29
N ALA A 239 10.44 -14.61 6.36
CA ALA A 239 9.63 -14.30 7.54
C ALA A 239 8.34 -15.14 7.56
N LEU A 240 7.82 -15.52 6.39
CA LEU A 240 6.61 -16.32 6.26
C LEU A 240 6.83 -17.76 6.71
N THR A 241 6.02 -18.19 7.65
CA THR A 241 5.94 -19.59 8.11
C THR A 241 4.59 -20.16 7.72
N LEU A 242 4.59 -21.36 7.16
CA LEU A 242 3.37 -22.10 6.84
C LEU A 242 2.88 -22.84 8.10
N GLU A 243 1.62 -22.63 8.47
CA GLU A 243 0.97 -23.32 9.58
C GLU A 243 -0.26 -24.08 9.07
N ARG A 244 -0.28 -25.39 9.30
CA ARG A 244 -1.46 -26.24 9.06
C ARG A 244 -2.37 -26.21 10.28
N VAL A 245 -3.59 -25.74 10.07
CA VAL A 245 -4.50 -25.38 11.16
C VAL A 245 -5.91 -25.93 10.96
N TYR A 246 -6.68 -25.95 12.03
CA TYR A 246 -8.13 -26.05 11.99
C TYR A 246 -8.76 -24.94 12.83
N ARG A 247 -10.01 -24.57 12.51
CA ARG A 247 -10.80 -23.63 13.32
C ARG A 247 -11.44 -24.35 14.50
N ASP A 248 -11.18 -23.90 15.73
CA ASP A 248 -11.85 -24.44 16.91
C ASP A 248 -13.22 -23.79 17.17
N GLU A 249 -14.01 -24.35 18.09
CA GLU A 249 -15.35 -23.84 18.46
C GLU A 249 -15.34 -22.42 19.05
N SER A 250 -14.16 -21.89 19.40
CA SER A 250 -13.97 -20.57 20.02
C SER A 250 -13.37 -19.56 19.04
N ASP A 251 -13.40 -19.84 17.73
CA ASP A 251 -12.86 -19.01 16.67
C ASP A 251 -11.34 -18.74 16.79
N ASN A 252 -10.60 -19.75 17.23
CA ASN A 252 -9.13 -19.78 17.16
C ASN A 252 -8.66 -20.73 16.08
N LEU A 253 -7.50 -20.44 15.51
CA LEU A 253 -6.75 -21.38 14.71
C LEU A 253 -5.79 -22.16 15.61
N ARG A 254 -5.85 -23.48 15.48
CA ARG A 254 -5.00 -24.42 16.21
C ARG A 254 -4.25 -25.31 15.25
N ARG A 255 -3.01 -25.64 15.56
CA ARG A 255 -2.20 -26.55 14.75
C ARG A 255 -2.83 -27.95 14.74
N ILE A 256 -2.84 -28.56 13.56
CA ILE A 256 -3.37 -29.92 13.38
C ILE A 256 -2.53 -30.95 14.16
N ASP A 257 -1.21 -30.78 14.18
CA ASP A 257 -0.28 -31.80 14.70
C ASP A 257 -0.32 -31.97 16.22
N ASP A 258 -0.45 -30.87 16.96
CA ASP A 258 -0.25 -30.85 18.41
C ASP A 258 -1.32 -30.07 19.19
N ASP A 259 -2.37 -29.58 18.51
CA ASP A 259 -3.46 -28.81 19.12
C ASP A 259 -2.97 -27.50 19.79
N SER A 260 -1.78 -27.00 19.42
CA SER A 260 -1.27 -25.73 19.93
C SER A 260 -2.00 -24.55 19.29
N PHE A 261 -2.20 -23.48 20.09
CA PHE A 261 -2.79 -22.25 19.61
C PHE A 261 -1.85 -21.55 18.61
N VAL A 262 -2.42 -21.05 17.50
CA VAL A 262 -1.70 -20.24 16.51
C VAL A 262 -2.13 -18.78 16.62
N ARG A 263 -3.43 -18.50 16.43
CA ARG A 263 -3.97 -17.14 16.51
C ARG A 263 -5.49 -17.12 16.65
N ARG A 264 -6.03 -16.00 17.11
CA ARG A 264 -7.47 -15.71 17.03
C ARG A 264 -7.86 -15.31 15.61
N LEU A 265 -9.10 -15.62 15.23
CA LEU A 265 -9.70 -15.11 13.99
C LEU A 265 -10.07 -13.63 14.14
N ILE A 266 -9.87 -12.87 13.07
CA ILE A 266 -10.28 -11.47 13.00
C ILE A 266 -11.59 -11.38 12.21
N ASN A 267 -12.67 -11.03 12.90
CA ASN A 267 -13.98 -10.79 12.30
C ASN A 267 -14.41 -9.33 12.50
N ASP A 268 -15.59 -8.95 12.02
CA ASP A 268 -16.15 -7.60 12.18
C ASP A 268 -16.47 -7.22 13.65
N GLY A 269 -16.19 -8.12 14.60
CA GLY A 269 -16.41 -7.95 16.03
C GLY A 269 -15.12 -7.72 16.83
N PRO A 270 -15.24 -7.52 18.15
CA PRO A 270 -14.07 -7.44 19.02
C PRO A 270 -13.34 -8.79 19.01
N ILE A 271 -12.03 -8.75 18.76
CA ILE A 271 -11.15 -9.91 18.90
C ILE A 271 -11.29 -10.43 20.34
N GLY A 272 -11.69 -11.69 20.50
CA GLY A 272 -11.96 -12.33 21.79
C GLY A 272 -10.74 -12.37 22.72
N GLU A 273 -10.86 -12.86 23.96
CA GLU A 273 -9.71 -12.98 24.85
C GLU A 273 -8.76 -14.10 24.41
N LEU A 274 -7.45 -13.95 24.69
CA LEU A 274 -6.48 -15.04 24.47
C LEU A 274 -6.85 -16.26 25.31
N PRO A 275 -6.66 -17.49 24.78
CA PRO A 275 -6.90 -18.71 25.55
C PRO A 275 -6.05 -18.76 26.84
N ALA A 276 -6.59 -19.37 27.88
CA ALA A 276 -5.91 -19.45 29.17
C ALA A 276 -4.56 -20.17 29.05
N GLY A 277 -3.48 -19.49 29.46
CA GLY A 277 -2.13 -20.04 29.46
C GLY A 277 -1.33 -19.82 28.17
N VAL A 278 -1.89 -19.09 27.21
CA VAL A 278 -1.18 -18.59 26.00
C VAL A 278 -0.63 -17.19 26.28
N ASP A 279 0.65 -16.96 25.97
CA ASP A 279 1.23 -15.61 26.04
C ASP A 279 0.91 -14.83 24.76
N GLN A 280 0.84 -13.50 24.87
CA GLN A 280 0.56 -12.64 23.71
C GLN A 280 1.67 -12.76 22.65
N ASP A 281 2.90 -13.00 23.07
CA ASP A 281 4.06 -13.17 22.18
C ASP A 281 4.04 -14.52 21.43
N ASP A 282 3.20 -15.47 21.87
CA ASP A 282 3.02 -16.77 21.19
C ASP A 282 1.99 -16.67 20.04
N GLU A 283 1.18 -15.61 19.99
CA GLU A 283 0.20 -15.39 18.93
C GLU A 283 0.88 -15.03 17.60
N ARG A 284 0.51 -15.75 16.55
CA ARG A 284 0.99 -15.51 15.19
C ARG A 284 0.09 -14.52 14.45
N LEU A 285 0.66 -13.83 13.46
CA LEU A 285 -0.09 -12.88 12.63
C LEU A 285 -0.19 -13.43 11.21
N SER A 286 -1.40 -13.49 10.66
CA SER A 286 -1.61 -13.95 9.28
C SER A 286 -1.32 -12.84 8.29
N ALA A 287 -0.44 -13.13 7.33
CA ALA A 287 -0.22 -12.25 6.19
C ALA A 287 -1.46 -12.20 5.27
N LEU A 288 -2.29 -13.25 5.26
CA LEU A 288 -3.39 -13.44 4.33
C LEU A 288 -4.54 -12.43 4.53
N ILE A 289 -4.66 -11.87 5.73
CA ILE A 289 -5.67 -10.85 6.08
C ILE A 289 -5.39 -9.56 5.28
N GLU A 290 -4.12 -9.18 5.10
CA GLU A 290 -3.75 -7.96 4.36
C GLU A 290 -4.05 -8.10 2.86
N GLY A 291 -3.92 -9.32 2.30
CA GLY A 291 -4.15 -9.61 0.89
C GLY A 291 -5.62 -9.76 0.48
N SER A 292 -6.55 -9.76 1.45
CA SER A 292 -7.95 -10.17 1.27
C SER A 292 -8.06 -11.54 0.59
N ILE A 293 -7.22 -12.49 0.97
CA ILE A 293 -7.12 -13.79 0.29
C ILE A 293 -8.47 -14.55 0.38
N PRO A 294 -8.97 -15.20 -0.68
CA PRO A 294 -10.24 -15.93 -0.64
C PRO A 294 -10.19 -17.16 0.29
N PRO A 295 -11.31 -17.55 0.94
CA PRO A 295 -11.37 -18.75 1.77
C PRO A 295 -10.93 -20.03 1.04
N ALA A 296 -11.26 -20.17 -0.25
CA ALA A 296 -10.87 -21.32 -1.07
C ALA A 296 -9.35 -21.50 -1.20
N PHE A 297 -8.55 -20.46 -0.94
CA PHE A 297 -7.08 -20.56 -1.03
C PHE A 297 -6.47 -21.17 0.23
N VAL A 298 -7.16 -21.06 1.36
CA VAL A 298 -6.68 -21.57 2.65
C VAL A 298 -7.25 -22.95 2.94
N GLN A 299 -8.44 -23.27 2.43
CA GLN A 299 -9.17 -24.50 2.75
C GLN A 299 -8.40 -25.77 2.37
N LEU A 300 -8.55 -26.79 3.19
CA LEU A 300 -8.04 -28.14 2.96
C LEU A 300 -9.19 -29.15 2.99
N ASP A 301 -9.20 -30.09 2.05
CA ASP A 301 -10.14 -31.22 2.04
C ASP A 301 -9.85 -32.25 3.15
N GLY A 302 -8.61 -32.25 3.65
CA GLY A 302 -8.11 -33.14 4.68
C GLY A 302 -6.81 -32.62 5.31
N PRO A 303 -6.41 -33.15 6.48
CA PRO A 303 -5.32 -32.59 7.27
C PRO A 303 -3.93 -32.66 6.59
N GLU A 304 -3.78 -33.55 5.62
CA GLU A 304 -2.53 -33.76 4.88
C GLU A 304 -2.56 -33.20 3.46
N ASP A 305 -3.71 -32.69 3.03
CA ASP A 305 -3.88 -32.17 1.67
C ASP A 305 -3.20 -30.80 1.50
N GLU A 306 -3.11 -30.33 0.27
CA GLU A 306 -2.49 -29.06 -0.06
C GLU A 306 -3.54 -28.01 -0.42
N SER A 307 -3.33 -26.80 0.06
CA SER A 307 -4.08 -25.61 -0.36
C SER A 307 -3.25 -24.78 -1.34
N VAL A 308 -3.87 -23.79 -1.97
CA VAL A 308 -3.14 -22.80 -2.79
C VAL A 308 -2.03 -22.14 -1.97
N VAL A 309 -2.31 -21.79 -0.70
CA VAL A 309 -1.30 -21.21 0.20
C VAL A 309 -0.14 -22.16 0.45
N SER A 310 -0.39 -23.45 0.73
CA SER A 310 0.71 -24.40 0.96
C SER A 310 1.54 -24.62 -0.30
N LYS A 311 0.90 -24.73 -1.47
CA LYS A 311 1.60 -24.85 -2.76
C LYS A 311 2.48 -23.64 -3.04
N THR A 312 1.96 -22.42 -2.84
CA THR A 312 2.76 -21.20 -3.02
C THR A 312 3.93 -21.11 -2.02
N MET A 313 3.73 -21.51 -0.76
CA MET A 313 4.82 -21.51 0.22
C MET A 313 5.89 -22.55 -0.09
N ALA A 314 5.55 -23.65 -0.77
CA ALA A 314 6.50 -24.69 -1.17
C ALA A 314 7.40 -24.30 -2.35
N LEU A 315 7.05 -23.26 -3.12
CA LEU A 315 7.86 -22.80 -4.25
C LEU A 315 9.24 -22.32 -3.79
N ASP A 316 10.29 -22.74 -4.51
CA ASP A 316 11.66 -22.25 -4.30
C ASP A 316 11.91 -21.05 -5.22
N ILE A 317 11.41 -19.88 -4.79
CA ILE A 317 11.40 -18.64 -5.58
C ILE A 317 11.96 -17.48 -4.78
N VAL A 318 12.63 -16.56 -5.48
CA VAL A 318 13.08 -15.28 -4.92
C VAL A 318 11.95 -14.26 -4.95
N THR A 319 11.05 -14.35 -5.94
CA THR A 319 9.86 -13.51 -6.02
C THR A 319 8.99 -13.64 -4.77
N SER A 320 8.38 -12.52 -4.34
CA SER A 320 7.53 -12.44 -3.16
C SER A 320 6.35 -13.42 -3.25
N LYS A 321 6.34 -14.41 -2.37
CA LYS A 321 5.26 -15.41 -2.25
C LYS A 321 3.95 -14.76 -1.80
N PHE A 322 4.04 -13.71 -0.98
CA PHE A 322 2.87 -12.95 -0.58
C PHE A 322 2.25 -12.21 -1.78
N ASP A 323 3.06 -11.55 -2.61
CA ASP A 323 2.54 -10.84 -3.78
C ASP A 323 1.96 -11.80 -4.82
N LEU A 324 2.58 -12.98 -4.99
CA LEU A 324 2.02 -14.06 -5.80
C LEU A 324 0.64 -14.48 -5.30
N LEU A 325 0.47 -14.72 -4.00
CA LEU A 325 -0.83 -15.05 -3.41
C LEU A 325 -1.87 -13.94 -3.64
N VAL A 326 -1.49 -12.68 -3.45
CA VAL A 326 -2.37 -11.52 -3.67
C VAL A 326 -2.78 -11.44 -5.15
N SER A 327 -1.87 -11.70 -6.07
CA SER A 327 -2.17 -11.66 -7.50
C SER A 327 -3.09 -12.80 -7.94
N LEU A 328 -2.81 -14.03 -7.51
CA LEU A 328 -3.68 -15.18 -7.74
C LEU A 328 -5.09 -14.93 -7.16
N ALA A 329 -5.17 -14.36 -5.96
CA ALA A 329 -6.43 -13.97 -5.33
C ALA A 329 -7.21 -12.92 -6.15
N ARG A 330 -6.52 -11.95 -6.75
CA ARG A 330 -7.14 -10.96 -7.65
C ARG A 330 -7.69 -11.63 -8.90
N THR A 331 -6.95 -12.56 -9.50
CA THR A 331 -7.39 -13.33 -10.66
C THR A 331 -8.65 -14.14 -10.34
N ALA A 332 -8.65 -14.86 -9.21
CA ALA A 332 -9.79 -15.64 -8.75
C ALA A 332 -11.06 -14.79 -8.54
N ARG A 333 -10.91 -13.59 -7.94
CA ARG A 333 -12.04 -12.65 -7.78
C ARG A 333 -12.56 -12.08 -9.09
N SER A 334 -11.68 -11.83 -10.06
CA SER A 334 -12.08 -11.24 -11.34
C SER A 334 -12.87 -12.20 -12.24
N ALA A 335 -12.72 -13.51 -12.01
CA ALA A 335 -13.32 -14.55 -12.82
C ALA A 335 -14.58 -15.18 -12.19
N ASP A 336 -15.05 -14.66 -11.06
CA ASP A 336 -15.93 -15.35 -10.09
C ASP A 336 -15.30 -16.67 -9.63
N VAL A 337 -15.03 -16.80 -8.32
CA VAL A 337 -14.37 -17.98 -7.74
C VAL A 337 -15.18 -19.23 -8.11
N SER A 338 -14.63 -20.00 -9.05
CA SER A 338 -15.24 -21.21 -9.60
C SER A 338 -14.21 -22.33 -9.60
N ASP A 339 -14.69 -23.57 -9.53
CA ASP A 339 -13.84 -24.77 -9.49
C ASP A 339 -12.87 -24.83 -10.68
N ASP A 340 -13.28 -24.36 -11.85
CA ASP A 340 -12.44 -24.30 -13.05
C ASP A 340 -11.28 -23.30 -12.90
N VAL A 341 -11.52 -22.15 -12.26
CA VAL A 341 -10.50 -21.13 -11.99
C VAL A 341 -9.54 -21.61 -10.91
N MET A 342 -10.06 -22.23 -9.85
CA MET A 342 -9.24 -22.82 -8.79
C MET A 342 -8.35 -23.95 -9.32
N SER A 343 -8.91 -24.86 -10.14
CA SER A 343 -8.14 -25.92 -10.78
C SER A 343 -7.06 -25.38 -11.72
N THR A 344 -7.32 -24.25 -12.38
CA THR A 344 -6.31 -23.58 -13.21
C THR A 344 -5.18 -22.99 -12.35
N ILE A 345 -5.50 -22.33 -11.24
CA ILE A 345 -4.51 -21.75 -10.31
C ILE A 345 -3.65 -22.86 -9.70
N GLU A 346 -4.28 -23.94 -9.24
CA GLU A 346 -3.57 -25.10 -8.71
C GLU A 346 -2.67 -25.75 -9.76
N GLY A 347 -3.15 -25.91 -10.99
CA GLY A 347 -2.35 -26.45 -12.09
C GLY A 347 -1.13 -25.59 -12.41
N ILE A 348 -1.26 -24.26 -12.38
CA ILE A 348 -0.12 -23.34 -12.55
C ILE A 348 0.89 -23.53 -11.41
N LEU A 349 0.43 -23.62 -10.16
CA LEU A 349 1.32 -23.80 -9.02
C LEU A 349 2.03 -25.16 -9.05
N ASP A 350 1.34 -26.21 -9.50
CA ASP A 350 1.94 -27.54 -9.70
C ASP A 350 3.02 -27.51 -10.79
N GLU A 351 2.74 -26.84 -11.92
CA GLU A 351 3.74 -26.65 -12.98
C GLU A 351 4.98 -25.89 -12.47
N LEU A 352 4.79 -24.82 -11.68
CA LEU A 352 5.89 -24.06 -11.10
C LEU A 352 6.68 -24.89 -10.07
N GLY A 353 6.00 -25.71 -9.27
CA GLY A 353 6.65 -26.60 -8.29
C GLY A 353 7.46 -27.74 -8.92
N GLU A 354 7.15 -28.13 -10.16
CA GLU A 354 7.87 -29.16 -10.92
C GLU A 354 9.08 -28.61 -11.70
N MET A 355 9.22 -27.28 -11.82
CA MET A 355 10.32 -26.66 -12.53
C MET A 355 11.62 -26.67 -11.68
N ASP A 356 12.73 -27.07 -12.30
CA ASP A 356 14.06 -27.08 -11.67
C ASP A 356 14.84 -25.75 -11.88
N ASP A 357 14.33 -24.84 -12.71
CA ASP A 357 14.99 -23.60 -13.13
C ASP A 357 14.43 -22.40 -12.35
N GLN A 358 14.99 -22.12 -11.18
CA GLN A 358 14.56 -21.05 -10.27
C GLN A 358 14.45 -19.68 -10.97
N ASP A 359 15.48 -19.29 -11.74
CA ASP A 359 15.48 -18.02 -12.49
C ASP A 359 14.35 -17.99 -13.54
N GLY A 360 14.05 -19.13 -14.15
CA GLY A 360 12.95 -19.29 -15.10
C GLY A 360 11.56 -19.25 -14.45
N ILE A 361 11.43 -19.75 -13.22
CA ILE A 361 10.21 -19.69 -12.41
C ILE A 361 9.95 -18.24 -11.98
N ASP A 362 10.95 -17.57 -11.40
CA ASP A 362 10.84 -16.16 -10.98
C ASP A 362 10.49 -15.27 -12.18
N GLN A 363 11.18 -15.45 -13.31
CA GLN A 363 10.87 -14.72 -14.55
C GLN A 363 9.45 -15.00 -15.07
N TYR A 364 8.98 -16.25 -14.99
CA TYR A 364 7.61 -16.59 -15.40
C TYR A 364 6.58 -15.95 -14.47
N ILE A 365 6.80 -16.01 -13.16
CA ILE A 365 5.93 -15.39 -12.16
C ILE A 365 5.87 -13.87 -12.40
N GLU A 366 7.02 -13.22 -12.52
CA GLU A 366 7.12 -11.77 -12.75
C GLU A 366 6.50 -11.31 -14.09
N GLN A 367 6.49 -12.16 -15.12
CA GLN A 367 5.97 -11.78 -16.44
C GLN A 367 4.52 -12.20 -16.71
N LYS A 368 3.98 -13.14 -15.93
CA LYS A 368 2.68 -13.77 -16.23
C LYS A 368 1.70 -13.73 -15.09
N LEU A 369 2.19 -13.66 -13.85
CA LEU A 369 1.37 -13.83 -12.65
C LEU A 369 1.42 -12.63 -11.73
N LEU A 370 2.46 -11.79 -11.77
CA LEU A 370 2.53 -10.48 -11.14
C LEU A 370 2.37 -9.39 -12.19
#